data_AF-A0A7Z8QHU3-F1
#
_entry.id   AF-A0A7Z8QHU3-F1
#
_cell.length_a   1.000
_cell.length_b   1.000
_cell.length_c   1.000
_cell.angle_alpha   90.00
_cell.angle_beta   90.00
_cell.angle_gamma   90.00
#
_symmetry.space_group_name_H-M   'P 1'
#
loop_
_entity.id
_entity.type
_entity.pdbx_description
1 polymer ?
#
loop_
_entity_poly.entity_id
_entity_poly.type
_entity_poly.pdbx_seq_one_letter_code
_entity_poly.pdbx_strand_id
1 'polypeptide(L)'
;MAKRLLTWIPAILILSLSLSISYYWLSNKPKAKRNPAQSVAPLVELLQSKETDYSATVFAMGSVIPAQKVNLTSRINGMIISVSPDFVPGGFFKKGAQIVQLDPTDYELAIKQKENALAKARFDLTLELGQQAIAKREFSLLNANLDQQSKNLVLRQPHLG
;
A
#
# COMPACT_ATOMS: atom_id res chain seq x y z
N MET A 1 53.35 74.49 103.56
CA MET A 1 52.42 73.63 102.78
C MET A 1 52.34 73.94 101.27
N ALA A 2 53.08 74.91 100.71
CA ALA A 2 52.93 75.31 99.30
C ALA A 2 53.85 74.57 98.28
N LYS A 3 54.94 73.91 98.71
CA LYS A 3 55.91 73.27 97.78
C LYS A 3 55.46 71.90 97.22
N ARG A 4 54.47 71.23 97.83
CA ARG A 4 53.90 69.96 97.33
C ARG A 4 52.91 70.14 96.18
N LEU A 5 52.24 71.30 96.08
CA LEU A 5 51.29 71.60 95.00
C LEU A 5 51.99 71.92 93.67
N LEU A 6 53.18 72.52 93.73
CA LEU A 6 53.95 72.88 92.52
C LEU A 6 54.43 71.65 91.74
N THR A 7 54.64 70.51 92.41
CA THR A 7 55.09 69.26 91.77
C THR A 7 53.99 68.57 90.94
N TRP A 8 52.71 68.92 91.14
CA TRP A 8 51.56 68.24 90.50
C TRP A 8 51.12 68.92 89.21
N ILE A 9 51.55 70.17 88.98
CA ILE A 9 51.27 70.95 87.76
C ILE A 9 51.71 70.23 86.48
N PRO A 10 52.94 69.69 86.35
CA PRO A 10 53.35 69.02 85.11
C PRO A 10 52.56 67.74 84.85
N ALA A 11 52.17 67.00 85.90
CA ALA A 11 51.38 65.78 85.76
C ALA A 11 49.96 66.08 85.24
N ILE A 12 49.32 67.13 85.77
CA ILE A 12 47.99 67.56 85.31
C ILE A 12 48.05 68.07 83.86
N LEU A 13 49.12 68.78 83.50
CA LEU A 13 49.29 69.31 82.16
C LEU A 13 49.44 68.17 81.12
N ILE A 14 50.26 67.16 81.42
CA ILE A 14 50.41 65.97 80.56
C ILE A 14 49.09 65.19 80.45
N LEU A 15 48.36 65.04 81.56
CA LEU A 15 47.08 64.34 81.56
C LEU A 15 46.04 65.08 80.69
N SER A 16 45.96 66.41 80.84
CA SER A 16 45.02 67.25 80.06
C SER A 16 45.35 67.25 78.56
N LEU A 17 46.64 67.24 78.21
CA LEU A 17 47.11 67.21 76.83
C LEU A 17 46.80 65.86 76.17
N SER A 18 47.03 64.76 76.91
CA SER A 18 46.71 63.41 76.46
C SER A 18 45.20 63.23 76.23
N LEU A 19 44.36 63.71 77.16
CA LEU A 19 42.91 63.70 77.00
C LEU A 19 42.46 64.51 75.77
N SER A 20 43.03 65.70 75.56
CA SER A 20 42.65 66.56 74.42
C SER A 20 43.00 65.92 73.07
N ILE A 21 44.20 65.32 72.96
CA ILE A 21 44.64 64.66 71.72
C ILE A 21 43.78 63.43 71.41
N SER A 22 43.49 62.62 72.43
CA SER A 22 42.62 61.44 72.30
C SER A 22 41.22 61.83 71.84
N TYR A 23 40.64 62.88 72.43
CA TYR A 23 39.32 63.39 72.04
C TYR A 23 39.29 63.90 70.59
N TYR A 24 40.34 64.59 70.15
CA TYR A 24 40.46 65.11 68.79
C TYR A 24 40.51 63.98 67.74
N TRP A 25 41.33 62.95 67.98
CA TRP A 25 41.42 61.79 67.09
C TRP A 25 40.12 60.99 67.02
N LEU A 26 39.42 60.85 68.15
CA LEU A 26 38.17 60.10 68.20
C LEU A 26 37.01 60.85 67.50
N SER A 27 37.05 62.19 67.50
CA SER A 27 36.04 63.02 66.85
C SER A 27 36.25 63.12 65.33
N ASN A 28 37.50 63.19 64.86
CA ASN A 28 37.82 63.30 63.44
C ASN A 28 38.18 61.95 62.80
N LYS A 29 37.32 60.94 62.96
CA LYS A 29 37.50 59.66 62.27
C LYS A 29 37.24 59.83 60.76
N PRO A 30 38.20 59.52 59.87
CA PRO A 30 37.99 59.60 58.43
C PRO A 30 36.91 58.59 58.02
N LYS A 31 35.81 59.08 57.44
CA LYS A 31 34.74 58.24 56.90
C LYS A 31 35.07 57.89 55.45
N ALA A 32 35.21 56.59 55.15
CA ALA A 32 35.46 56.11 53.80
C ALA A 32 34.29 56.47 52.86
N LYS A 33 34.57 57.14 51.74
CA LYS A 33 33.58 57.39 50.68
C LYS A 33 33.34 56.11 49.89
N ARG A 34 32.09 55.67 49.81
CA ARG A 34 31.67 54.47 49.08
C ARG A 34 31.42 54.83 47.61
N ASN A 35 32.19 54.25 46.69
CA ASN A 35 31.90 54.36 45.26
C ASN A 35 30.62 53.56 44.92
N PRO A 36 29.72 54.10 44.07
CA PRO A 36 28.56 53.34 43.61
C PRO A 36 29.02 52.16 42.75
N ALA A 37 28.44 50.98 43.00
CA ALA A 37 28.75 49.78 42.23
C ALA A 37 28.29 49.96 40.77
N GLN A 38 29.18 49.70 39.80
CA GLN A 38 28.80 49.64 38.40
C GLN A 38 27.89 48.44 38.17
N SER A 39 26.76 48.67 37.51
CA SER A 39 25.84 47.60 37.10
C SER A 39 26.50 46.81 35.97
N VAL A 40 26.97 45.60 36.28
CA VAL A 40 27.42 44.64 35.28
C VAL A 40 26.19 43.97 34.68
N ALA A 41 25.90 44.30 33.41
CA ALA A 41 24.89 43.58 32.65
C ALA A 41 25.40 42.16 32.36
N PRO A 42 24.58 41.12 32.58
CA PRO A 42 24.98 39.76 32.27
C PRO A 42 25.16 39.62 30.75
N LEU A 43 26.29 39.03 30.36
CA LEU A 43 26.56 38.71 28.97
C LEU A 43 25.62 37.58 28.53
N VAL A 44 24.81 37.84 27.50
CA VAL A 44 23.88 36.85 26.94
C VAL A 44 24.21 36.64 25.47
N GLU A 45 24.02 35.41 25.01
CA GLU A 45 24.16 35.03 23.61
C GLU A 45 22.78 35.01 22.95
N LEU A 46 22.68 35.62 21.76
CA LEU A 46 21.44 35.72 21.01
C LEU A 46 21.54 34.89 19.73
N LEU A 47 20.53 34.06 19.48
CA LEU A 47 20.34 33.35 18.21
C LEU A 47 19.20 34.02 17.43
N GLN A 48 19.53 34.62 16.29
CA GLN A 48 18.52 35.17 15.38
C GLN A 48 17.93 34.06 14.52
N SER A 49 16.63 33.80 14.67
CA SER A 49 15.91 32.86 13.81
C SER A 49 15.65 33.50 12.44
N LYS A 50 15.86 32.73 11.37
CA LYS A 50 15.48 33.09 10.00
C LYS A 50 14.51 32.05 9.49
N GLU A 51 13.45 32.51 8.84
CA GLU A 51 12.51 31.63 8.15
C GLU A 51 13.20 31.01 6.94
N THR A 52 13.17 29.68 6.87
CA THR A 52 13.74 28.91 5.77
C THR A 52 12.76 27.83 5.39
N ASP A 53 12.49 27.67 4.10
CA ASP A 53 11.71 26.54 3.60
C ASP A 53 12.50 25.25 3.77
N TYR A 54 12.05 24.39 4.68
CA TYR A 54 12.67 23.09 4.94
C TYR A 54 11.74 21.98 4.47
N SER A 55 12.13 21.27 3.41
CA SER A 55 11.40 20.10 2.92
C SER A 55 11.80 18.85 3.72
N ALA A 56 10.89 18.37 4.55
CA ALA A 56 11.10 17.12 5.29
C ALA A 56 10.88 15.91 4.37
N THR A 57 11.91 15.06 4.23
CA THR A 57 11.77 13.76 3.56
C THR A 57 11.45 12.70 4.62
N VAL A 58 10.32 12.01 4.44
CA VAL A 58 9.89 10.92 5.33
C VAL A 58 10.13 9.59 4.63
N PHE A 59 10.93 8.73 5.25
CA PHE A 59 11.14 7.36 4.79
C PHE A 59 10.09 6.45 5.41
N ALA A 60 9.33 5.76 4.57
CA ALA A 60 8.35 4.77 5.00
C ALA A 60 8.69 3.40 4.40
N MET A 61 8.43 2.34 5.16
CA MET A 61 8.56 0.96 4.71
C MET A 61 7.18 0.41 4.35
N GLY A 62 7.11 -0.42 3.32
CA GLY A 62 5.90 -1.07 2.86
C GLY A 62 6.21 -2.42 2.25
N SER A 63 5.19 -3.26 2.08
CA SER A 63 5.33 -4.55 1.41
C SER A 63 4.92 -4.43 -0.06
N VAL A 64 5.69 -5.07 -0.94
CA VAL A 64 5.33 -5.17 -2.36
C VAL A 64 4.38 -6.33 -2.55
N ILE A 65 3.21 -6.05 -3.12
CA ILE A 65 2.22 -7.06 -3.48
C ILE A 65 2.16 -7.24 -5.00
N PRO A 66 1.92 -8.47 -5.50
CA PRO A 66 1.78 -8.69 -6.93
C PRO A 66 0.54 -7.96 -7.46
N ALA A 67 0.68 -7.26 -8.59
CA ALA A 67 -0.43 -6.56 -9.23
C ALA A 67 -1.56 -7.50 -9.66
N GLN A 68 -1.22 -8.75 -10.03
CA GLN A 68 -2.18 -9.79 -10.39
C GLN A 68 -1.71 -11.13 -9.83
N LYS A 69 -2.65 -11.92 -9.32
CA LYS A 69 -2.41 -13.27 -8.84
C LYS A 69 -3.46 -14.20 -9.44
N VAL A 70 -3.01 -15.30 -10.04
CA VAL A 70 -3.88 -16.28 -10.70
C VAL A 70 -3.62 -17.65 -10.08
N ASN A 71 -4.69 -18.33 -9.68
CA ASN A 71 -4.64 -19.74 -9.31
C ASN A 71 -5.05 -20.57 -10.53
N LEU A 72 -4.14 -21.38 -11.04
CA LEU A 72 -4.40 -22.23 -12.21
C LEU A 72 -4.96 -23.57 -11.76
N THR A 73 -6.11 -23.94 -12.32
CA THR A 73 -6.75 -25.24 -12.11
C THR A 73 -7.15 -25.83 -13.46
N SER A 74 -7.19 -27.16 -13.54
CA SER A 74 -7.71 -27.81 -14.74
C SER A 74 -9.21 -27.57 -14.87
N ARG A 75 -9.66 -27.26 -16.08
CA ARG A 75 -11.09 -27.13 -16.41
C ARG A 75 -11.77 -28.47 -16.71
N ILE A 76 -10.97 -29.48 -17.03
CA ILE A 76 -11.43 -30.81 -17.43
C ILE A 76 -10.67 -31.87 -16.65
N ASN A 77 -11.27 -33.05 -16.51
CA ASN A 77 -10.60 -34.19 -15.89
C ASN A 77 -9.68 -34.87 -16.90
N GLY A 78 -8.54 -35.38 -16.47
CA GLY A 78 -7.64 -36.09 -17.36
C GLY A 78 -6.32 -36.41 -16.69
N MET A 79 -5.59 -37.37 -17.28
CA MET A 79 -4.24 -37.71 -16.87
C MET A 79 -3.24 -36.74 -17.48
N ILE A 80 -2.22 -36.36 -16.73
CA ILE A 80 -1.14 -35.50 -17.22
C ILE A 80 -0.16 -36.37 -18.02
N ILE A 81 0.08 -35.99 -19.28
CA ILE A 81 1.02 -36.70 -20.16
C ILE A 81 2.33 -35.94 -20.36
N SER A 82 2.33 -34.61 -20.18
CA SER A 82 3.55 -33.81 -20.21
C SER A 82 3.42 -32.54 -19.39
N VAL A 83 4.57 -32.03 -18.94
CA VAL A 83 4.72 -30.81 -18.16
C VAL A 83 5.84 -29.99 -18.77
N SER A 84 5.66 -28.67 -18.85
CA SER A 84 6.68 -27.77 -19.38
C SER A 84 7.92 -27.73 -18.48
N PRO A 85 9.15 -27.69 -19.02
CA PRO A 85 10.38 -27.50 -18.24
C PRO A 85 10.38 -26.21 -17.41
N ASP A 86 9.66 -25.19 -17.88
CA ASP A 86 9.55 -23.89 -17.19
C ASP A 86 8.58 -23.94 -16.00
N PHE A 87 7.90 -25.08 -15.77
CA PHE A 87 6.98 -25.27 -14.64
C PHE A 87 7.73 -25.60 -13.35
N VAL A 88 8.58 -24.66 -12.94
CA VAL A 88 9.37 -24.70 -11.72
C VAL A 88 9.10 -23.46 -10.88
N PRO A 89 9.35 -23.49 -9.55
CA PRO A 89 9.22 -22.31 -8.72
C PRO A 89 10.09 -21.16 -9.24
N GLY A 90 9.47 -20.01 -9.50
CA GLY A 90 10.15 -18.84 -10.10
C GLY A 90 10.25 -18.87 -11.63
N GLY A 91 9.69 -19.88 -12.30
CA GLY A 91 9.58 -19.94 -13.75
C GLY A 91 8.65 -18.87 -14.33
N PHE A 92 8.85 -18.52 -15.59
CA PHE A 92 8.10 -17.49 -16.30
C PHE A 92 7.34 -18.07 -17.49
N PHE A 93 6.09 -17.64 -17.67
CA PHE A 93 5.25 -18.05 -18.79
C PHE A 93 4.69 -16.85 -19.54
N LYS A 94 4.66 -16.96 -20.86
CA LYS A 94 3.92 -16.02 -21.72
C LYS A 94 2.44 -16.41 -21.78
N LYS A 95 1.57 -15.45 -22.08
CA LYS A 95 0.15 -15.73 -22.31
C LYS A 95 0.00 -16.77 -23.43
N GLY A 96 -0.78 -17.82 -23.16
CA GLY A 96 -1.03 -18.90 -24.11
C GLY A 96 0.07 -19.97 -24.16
N ALA A 97 1.12 -19.86 -23.36
CA ALA A 97 2.12 -20.92 -23.24
C ALA A 97 1.49 -22.18 -22.62
N GLN A 98 1.85 -23.34 -23.16
CA GLN A 98 1.44 -24.62 -22.61
C GLN A 98 2.26 -24.93 -21.35
N ILE A 99 1.55 -25.15 -20.24
CA ILE A 99 2.17 -25.45 -18.93
C ILE A 99 2.10 -26.96 -18.67
N VAL A 100 0.92 -27.54 -18.86
CA VAL A 100 0.63 -28.96 -18.66
C VAL A 100 -0.23 -29.45 -19.82
N GLN A 101 0.06 -30.64 -20.33
CA GLN A 101 -0.77 -31.32 -21.32
C GLN A 101 -1.51 -32.48 -20.66
N LEU A 102 -2.83 -32.49 -20.83
CA LEU A 102 -3.68 -33.62 -20.46
C LEU A 102 -3.84 -34.57 -21.64
N ASP A 103 -4.05 -35.85 -21.36
CA ASP A 103 -4.35 -36.87 -22.36
C ASP A 103 -5.65 -36.51 -23.12
N PRO A 104 -5.58 -36.25 -24.44
CA PRO A 104 -6.75 -35.87 -25.21
C PRO A 104 -7.54 -37.05 -25.77
N THR A 105 -7.08 -38.29 -25.59
CA THR A 105 -7.58 -39.48 -26.33
C THR A 105 -9.10 -39.66 -26.24
N ASP A 106 -9.66 -39.62 -25.02
CA ASP A 106 -11.11 -39.76 -24.80
C ASP A 106 -11.91 -38.61 -25.40
N TYR A 107 -11.35 -37.40 -25.34
CA TYR A 107 -11.97 -36.19 -25.88
C TYR A 107 -11.97 -36.19 -27.41
N GLU A 108 -10.87 -36.60 -28.04
CA GLU A 108 -10.77 -36.75 -29.49
C GLU A 108 -11.72 -37.84 -29.99
N LEU A 109 -11.84 -38.95 -29.28
CA LEU A 109 -12.79 -40.00 -29.60
C LEU A 109 -14.24 -39.49 -29.51
N ALA A 110 -14.57 -38.77 -28.45
CA ALA A 110 -15.90 -38.18 -28.27
C ALA A 110 -16.23 -37.19 -29.40
N ILE A 111 -15.28 -36.34 -29.80
CA ILE A 111 -15.44 -35.42 -30.93
C ILE A 111 -15.75 -36.20 -32.20
N LYS A 112 -14.94 -37.21 -32.55
CA LYS A 112 -15.15 -38.04 -33.74
C LYS A 112 -16.51 -38.76 -33.72
N GLN A 113 -16.94 -39.25 -32.57
CA GLN A 113 -18.27 -39.86 -32.43
C GLN A 113 -19.39 -38.86 -32.72
N LYS A 114 -19.28 -37.62 -32.23
CA LYS A 114 -20.26 -36.56 -32.50
C LYS A 114 -20.25 -36.09 -33.95
N GLU A 115 -19.08 -36.00 -34.57
CA GLU A 115 -18.95 -35.70 -35.99
C GLU A 115 -19.62 -36.78 -36.86
N ASN A 116 -19.41 -38.06 -36.53
CA ASN A 116 -20.08 -39.17 -37.21
C ASN A 116 -21.60 -39.15 -37.01
N ALA A 117 -22.07 -38.86 -35.79
CA ALA A 117 -23.50 -38.71 -35.53
C ALA A 117 -24.11 -37.56 -36.35
N LEU A 118 -23.40 -36.43 -36.46
CA LEU A 118 -23.82 -35.31 -37.30
C LEU A 118 -23.85 -35.67 -38.79
N ALA A 119 -22.81 -36.38 -39.28
CA ALA A 119 -22.76 -36.84 -40.66
C ALA A 119 -23.92 -37.79 -40.98
N LYS A 120 -24.23 -38.72 -40.08
CA LYS A 120 -25.38 -39.62 -40.20
C LYS A 120 -26.70 -38.84 -40.23
N ALA A 121 -26.91 -37.91 -39.30
CA ALA A 121 -28.13 -37.11 -39.27
C ALA A 121 -28.31 -36.27 -40.56
N ARG A 122 -27.23 -35.73 -41.11
CA ARG A 122 -27.24 -35.01 -42.40
C ARG A 122 -27.57 -35.93 -43.57
N PHE A 123 -27.02 -37.14 -43.56
CA PHE A 123 -27.33 -38.15 -44.58
C PHE A 123 -28.81 -38.55 -44.52
N ASP A 124 -29.32 -38.86 -43.33
CA ASP A 124 -30.71 -39.24 -43.11
C ASP A 124 -31.67 -38.11 -43.54
N LEU A 125 -31.34 -36.85 -43.22
CA LEU A 125 -32.07 -35.68 -43.70
C LEU A 125 -32.08 -35.59 -45.23
N THR A 126 -30.94 -35.82 -45.87
CA THR A 126 -30.83 -35.77 -47.33
C THR A 126 -31.65 -36.88 -47.98
N LEU A 127 -31.63 -38.08 -47.41
CA LEU A 127 -32.43 -39.20 -47.85
C LEU A 127 -33.93 -38.90 -47.71
N GLU A 128 -34.35 -38.36 -46.57
CA GLU A 128 -35.76 -38.00 -46.34
C GLU A 128 -36.23 -36.90 -47.30
N LEU A 129 -35.41 -35.87 -47.57
CA LEU A 129 -35.71 -34.83 -48.56
C LEU A 129 -35.87 -35.42 -49.97
N GLY A 130 -35.02 -36.39 -50.34
CA GLY A 130 -35.15 -37.12 -51.60
C GLY A 130 -36.45 -37.90 -51.69
N GLN A 131 -36.80 -38.63 -50.63
CA GLN A 131 -38.05 -39.38 -50.55
C GLN A 131 -39.29 -38.46 -50.55
N GLN A 132 -39.19 -37.30 -49.91
CA GLN A 132 -40.21 -36.26 -49.94
C GLN A 132 -40.45 -35.73 -51.36
N ALA A 133 -39.38 -35.53 -52.14
CA ALA A 133 -39.48 -35.07 -53.53
C ALA A 133 -40.18 -36.10 -54.44
N ILE A 134 -39.94 -37.39 -54.22
CA ILE A 134 -40.64 -38.49 -54.91
C ILE A 134 -42.12 -38.48 -54.51
N ALA A 135 -42.42 -38.47 -53.22
CA ALA A 135 -43.79 -38.47 -52.70
C ALA A 135 -44.62 -37.28 -53.22
N LYS A 136 -44.01 -36.08 -53.32
CA LYS A 136 -44.66 -34.91 -53.94
C LYS A 136 -45.03 -35.13 -55.40
N ARG A 137 -44.15 -35.77 -56.19
CA ARG A 137 -44.43 -36.08 -57.60
C ARG A 137 -45.53 -37.13 -57.72
N GLU A 138 -45.45 -38.22 -56.97
CA GLU A 138 -46.46 -39.28 -56.99
C GLU A 138 -47.85 -38.76 -56.58
N PHE A 139 -47.92 -37.95 -55.52
CA PHE A 139 -49.16 -37.33 -55.07
C PHE A 139 -49.79 -36.43 -56.15
N SER A 140 -48.98 -35.66 -56.89
CA SER A 140 -49.47 -34.80 -57.97
C SER A 140 -50.10 -35.58 -59.14
N LEU A 141 -49.70 -36.84 -59.35
CA LEU A 141 -50.24 -37.71 -60.40
C LEU A 141 -51.54 -38.42 -59.98
N LEU A 142 -51.72 -38.66 -58.67
CA LEU A 142 -52.84 -39.41 -58.12
C LEU A 142 -54.18 -38.63 -58.11
N ASN A 143 -54.16 -37.29 -58.22
CA ASN A 143 -55.36 -36.43 -58.22
C ASN A 143 -56.41 -36.79 -57.12
N ALA A 144 -55.94 -37.26 -55.97
CA ALA A 144 -56.79 -37.71 -54.87
C ALA A 144 -57.13 -36.56 -53.91
N ASN A 145 -58.41 -36.43 -53.54
CA ASN A 145 -58.86 -35.50 -52.49
C ASN A 145 -58.63 -36.13 -51.12
N LEU A 146 -57.58 -35.69 -50.43
CA LEU A 146 -57.25 -36.10 -49.06
C LEU A 146 -57.49 -34.95 -48.08
N ASP A 147 -57.82 -35.29 -46.83
CA ASP A 147 -57.83 -34.37 -45.71
C ASP A 147 -56.41 -33.86 -45.38
N GLN A 148 -56.33 -32.77 -44.62
CA GLN A 148 -55.07 -32.06 -44.38
C GLN A 148 -54.05 -32.89 -43.57
N GLN A 149 -54.50 -33.76 -42.64
CA GLN A 149 -53.59 -34.61 -41.86
C GLN A 149 -52.99 -35.71 -42.73
N SER A 150 -53.83 -36.41 -43.50
CA SER A 150 -53.36 -37.42 -44.45
C SER A 150 -52.42 -36.82 -45.49
N LYS A 151 -52.69 -35.59 -45.95
CA LYS A 151 -51.82 -34.88 -46.89
C LYS A 151 -50.44 -34.58 -46.31
N ASN A 152 -50.33 -34.19 -45.04
CA ASN A 152 -49.04 -33.91 -44.40
C ASN A 152 -48.20 -35.18 -44.22
N LEU A 153 -48.83 -36.31 -43.91
CA LEU A 153 -48.18 -37.62 -43.79
C LEU A 153 -47.72 -38.15 -45.14
N VAL A 154 -48.58 -38.09 -46.17
CA VAL A 154 -48.25 -38.52 -47.54
C VAL A 154 -47.13 -37.67 -48.13
N LEU A 155 -47.14 -36.35 -47.88
CA LEU A 155 -46.08 -35.44 -48.33
C LEU A 155 -44.85 -35.46 -47.43
N ARG A 156 -44.80 -36.34 -46.42
CA ARG A 156 -43.65 -36.54 -45.51
C ARG A 156 -43.12 -35.22 -44.99
N GLN A 157 -44.01 -34.37 -44.50
CA GLN A 157 -43.61 -33.06 -43.97
C GLN A 157 -42.85 -33.22 -42.67
N PRO A 158 -41.89 -32.33 -42.35
CA PRO A 158 -41.19 -32.40 -41.08
C PRO A 158 -42.17 -32.36 -39.91
N HIS A 159 -42.16 -33.43 -39.12
CA HIS A 159 -42.90 -33.48 -37.86
C HIS A 159 -41.97 -32.90 -36.80
N LEU A 160 -42.34 -31.76 -36.23
CA LEU A 160 -41.69 -31.30 -35.00
C LEU A 160 -42.11 -32.27 -33.91
N GLY A 161 -41.14 -33.00 -33.36
CA GLY A 161 -41.27 -33.66 -32.06
C GLY A 161 -41.15 -32.64 -30.94
#